data_AF-A0A7K1KCH7-F1
#
_entry.id   AF-A0A7K1KCH7-F1
#
_cell.length_a   1.000
_cell.length_b   1.000
_cell.length_c   1.000
_cell.angle_alpha   90.00
_cell.angle_beta   90.00
_cell.angle_gamma   90.00
#
_symmetry.space_group_name_H-M   'P 1'
#
loop_
_entity.id
_entity.type
_entity.pdbx_description
1 polymer ?
#
loop_
_entity_poly.entity_id
_entity_poly.type
_entity_poly.pdbx_seq_one_letter_code
_entity_poly.pdbx_strand_id
1 'polypeptide(L)'
;MTYPPQPPPEWNQPSGSPFGSNDPFGQTPQWPNYGQQPPTWSGYGEAPPADAPPPKRNNTGWIIGTVAGVVVVALLLGGVLWKLNYGDKNDTKNTATTTTSSVAKAAPSTTKAAPSSAAPAAPPKAAPAGCDGRTATAGPQTPAGWSTVTTTRGLAYDVPADWTVEECSTGVGWEKPCPDGPFGYCPVRLLKGAATMPNRQCPKGSSAITGVASITDVTDVNESATLEAKLATKIFTSDKGVVPSVSVGAPRSLTVSGAPAAQVVATVTGIQDDCTGSSALYSVVSTTVPGQSGTVNLIIELEQGFAGAADPGVVDQIAGTLRRID
;
A
#
# COMPACT_ATOMS: atom_id res chain seq x y z
N MET A 1 -14.01 -72.32 36.52
CA MET A 1 -14.80 -72.19 35.28
C MET A 1 -15.10 -70.71 35.09
N THR A 2 -14.36 -70.04 34.22
CA THR A 2 -14.60 -68.65 33.82
C THR A 2 -14.04 -68.52 32.41
N TYR A 3 -14.93 -68.27 31.44
CA TYR A 3 -14.61 -68.18 30.01
C TYR A 3 -13.92 -66.84 29.67
N PRO A 4 -13.01 -66.81 28.68
CA PRO A 4 -12.43 -65.56 28.17
C PRO A 4 -13.41 -64.81 27.23
N PRO A 5 -13.29 -63.47 27.11
CA PRO A 5 -14.16 -62.65 26.27
C PRO A 5 -13.83 -62.78 24.77
N GLN A 6 -14.88 -62.78 23.94
CA GLN A 6 -14.80 -62.85 22.47
C GLN A 6 -14.48 -61.48 21.82
N PRO A 7 -13.74 -61.45 20.68
CA PRO A 7 -13.55 -60.25 19.87
C PRO A 7 -14.72 -59.98 18.89
N PRO A 8 -14.99 -58.70 18.52
CA PRO A 8 -16.04 -58.34 17.56
C PRO A 8 -15.64 -58.59 16.08
N PRO A 9 -16.63 -58.75 15.17
CA PRO A 9 -16.43 -59.29 13.82
C PRO A 9 -15.90 -58.28 12.78
N GLU A 10 -14.92 -58.73 12.00
CA GLU A 10 -14.45 -58.18 10.72
C GLU A 10 -15.53 -58.30 9.63
N TRP A 11 -15.79 -57.22 8.89
CA TRP A 11 -16.57 -57.28 7.65
C TRP A 11 -15.75 -56.79 6.46
N ASN A 12 -15.64 -57.72 5.50
CA ASN A 12 -14.88 -57.70 4.26
C ASN A 12 -15.24 -56.56 3.29
N GLN A 13 -14.21 -56.06 2.60
CA GLN A 13 -14.33 -55.40 1.30
C GLN A 13 -14.68 -56.43 0.19
N PRO A 14 -15.47 -56.03 -0.81
CA PRO A 14 -15.45 -56.68 -2.11
C PRO A 14 -14.87 -55.75 -3.19
N SER A 15 -13.80 -56.22 -3.81
CA SER A 15 -13.30 -55.82 -5.13
C SER A 15 -14.26 -56.26 -6.25
N GLY A 16 -14.47 -55.42 -7.28
CA GLY A 16 -14.95 -55.89 -8.58
C GLY A 16 -15.76 -54.87 -9.39
N SER A 17 -15.21 -54.45 -10.53
CA SER A 17 -15.99 -54.07 -11.74
C SER A 17 -15.91 -55.24 -12.71
N PRO A 18 -16.96 -55.55 -13.50
CA PRO A 18 -17.08 -54.92 -14.83
C PRO A 18 -18.53 -54.75 -15.37
N PHE A 19 -18.65 -53.84 -16.34
CA PHE A 19 -19.72 -53.63 -17.35
C PHE A 19 -20.94 -54.58 -17.41
N GLY A 20 -22.15 -54.00 -17.51
CA GLY A 20 -23.32 -54.72 -18.04
C GLY A 20 -24.70 -54.12 -17.71
N SER A 21 -25.16 -53.23 -18.58
CA SER A 21 -26.54 -52.96 -19.06
C SER A 21 -27.81 -53.50 -18.35
N ASN A 22 -28.80 -52.59 -18.26
CA ASN A 22 -30.28 -52.71 -18.29
C ASN A 22 -31.02 -52.29 -17.00
N ASP A 23 -31.65 -51.11 -17.02
CA ASP A 23 -33.13 -50.98 -16.96
C ASP A 23 -33.58 -49.49 -17.07
N PRO A 24 -34.87 -49.22 -17.37
CA PRO A 24 -35.31 -48.10 -18.20
C PRO A 24 -36.12 -47.04 -17.43
N PHE A 25 -36.50 -45.97 -18.15
CA PHE A 25 -37.39 -44.85 -17.79
C PHE A 25 -36.72 -43.62 -17.11
N GLY A 26 -36.83 -42.46 -17.79
CA GLY A 26 -36.94 -41.16 -17.10
C GLY A 26 -36.11 -39.97 -17.58
N GLN A 27 -36.25 -39.56 -18.85
CA GLN A 27 -36.15 -38.19 -19.41
C GLN A 27 -35.08 -37.18 -18.91
N THR A 28 -34.17 -36.77 -19.80
CA THR A 28 -33.33 -35.56 -19.69
C THR A 28 -33.55 -34.61 -20.89
N PRO A 29 -33.62 -33.28 -20.69
CA PRO A 29 -33.70 -32.31 -21.79
C PRO A 29 -32.36 -32.10 -22.50
N GLN A 30 -32.43 -31.94 -23.82
CA GLN A 30 -31.30 -31.80 -24.74
C GLN A 30 -30.68 -30.40 -24.75
N TRP A 31 -29.35 -30.35 -24.83
CA TRP A 31 -28.57 -29.15 -25.15
C TRP A 31 -28.16 -29.16 -26.64
N PRO A 32 -28.28 -28.05 -27.38
CA PRO A 32 -27.66 -27.93 -28.69
C PRO A 32 -26.19 -27.51 -28.58
N ASN A 33 -25.33 -28.31 -29.20
CA ASN A 33 -23.94 -28.05 -29.55
C ASN A 33 -23.89 -27.26 -30.87
N TYR A 34 -23.21 -26.11 -30.94
CA TYR A 34 -22.63 -25.59 -32.19
C TYR A 34 -21.44 -24.69 -31.89
N GLY A 35 -20.26 -25.10 -32.35
CA GLY A 35 -19.07 -24.25 -32.42
C GLY A 35 -19.09 -23.32 -33.64
N GLN A 36 -18.46 -22.16 -33.51
CA GLN A 36 -17.75 -21.44 -34.58
C GLN A 36 -16.75 -20.43 -33.96
N GLN A 37 -15.60 -20.29 -34.62
CA GLN A 37 -14.46 -19.43 -34.31
C GLN A 37 -14.68 -17.94 -34.69
N PRO A 38 -13.78 -16.99 -34.29
CA PRO A 38 -14.15 -15.63 -33.88
C PRO A 38 -14.13 -14.59 -35.00
N PRO A 39 -14.85 -13.44 -34.88
CA PRO A 39 -14.69 -12.33 -35.81
C PRO A 39 -13.50 -11.44 -35.45
N THR A 40 -12.61 -11.28 -36.43
CA THR A 40 -11.57 -10.24 -36.53
C THR A 40 -12.21 -8.87 -36.71
N TRP A 41 -11.78 -7.87 -35.94
CA TRP A 41 -12.24 -6.48 -36.04
C TRP A 41 -11.27 -5.70 -36.95
N SER A 42 -11.78 -5.22 -38.08
CA SER A 42 -11.09 -4.30 -38.99
C SER A 42 -12.11 -3.33 -39.59
N GLY A 43 -11.87 -2.02 -39.48
CA GLY A 43 -12.66 -1.01 -40.21
C GLY A 43 -12.51 0.41 -39.69
N TYR A 44 -11.62 1.17 -40.33
CA TYR A 44 -11.52 2.63 -40.24
C TYR A 44 -12.69 3.32 -40.98
N GLY A 45 -13.22 4.39 -40.41
CA GLY A 45 -13.69 5.58 -41.15
C GLY A 45 -15.13 5.60 -41.66
N GLU A 46 -16.06 6.14 -40.87
CA GLU A 46 -17.32 6.68 -41.35
C GLU A 46 -17.43 8.16 -40.92
N ALA A 47 -17.68 9.06 -41.88
CA ALA A 47 -17.85 10.48 -41.64
C ALA A 47 -19.21 10.79 -40.97
N PRO A 48 -19.30 11.77 -40.04
CA PRO A 48 -20.57 12.11 -39.42
C PRO A 48 -21.47 12.91 -40.38
N PRO A 49 -22.81 12.73 -40.32
CA PRO A 49 -23.76 13.40 -41.18
C PRO A 49 -23.79 14.92 -40.97
N ALA A 50 -24.01 15.65 -42.07
CA ALA A 50 -24.27 17.08 -42.06
C ALA A 50 -25.59 17.36 -41.32
N ASP A 51 -25.55 18.25 -40.32
CA ASP A 51 -26.66 18.92 -39.61
C ASP A 51 -26.65 18.78 -38.07
N ALA A 52 -25.48 18.93 -37.43
CA ALA A 52 -25.39 19.16 -35.99
C ALA A 52 -25.38 20.68 -35.66
N PRO A 53 -26.14 21.17 -34.66
CA PRO A 53 -26.18 22.58 -34.27
C PRO A 53 -24.84 23.07 -33.67
N PRO A 54 -24.48 24.36 -33.80
CA PRO A 54 -23.16 24.85 -33.44
C PRO A 54 -22.87 24.74 -31.94
N PRO A 55 -21.64 24.36 -31.54
CA PRO A 55 -21.27 24.20 -30.14
C PRO A 55 -21.25 25.53 -29.38
N LYS A 56 -21.79 25.51 -28.15
CA LYS A 56 -21.72 26.63 -27.20
C LYS A 56 -20.26 27.00 -26.90
N ARG A 57 -19.94 28.29 -27.10
CA ARG A 57 -18.66 28.91 -26.76
C ARG A 57 -18.39 28.80 -25.24
N ASN A 58 -17.33 28.10 -24.85
CA ASN A 58 -16.87 28.04 -23.45
C ASN A 58 -15.93 29.22 -23.13
N ASN A 59 -15.97 29.70 -21.88
CA ASN A 59 -15.13 30.80 -21.38
C ASN A 59 -13.88 30.26 -20.67
N THR A 60 -13.32 29.14 -21.14
CA THR A 60 -12.16 28.47 -20.52
C THR A 60 -10.88 29.31 -20.63
N GLY A 61 -10.79 30.22 -21.60
CA GLY A 61 -9.62 31.08 -21.78
C GLY A 61 -9.38 32.12 -20.67
N TRP A 62 -10.42 32.56 -19.95
CA TRP A 62 -10.25 33.62 -18.94
C TRP A 62 -9.79 33.09 -17.58
N ILE A 63 -10.17 31.85 -17.24
CA ILE A 63 -9.80 31.19 -15.98
C ILE A 63 -8.33 30.74 -16.03
N ILE A 64 -7.85 30.28 -17.18
CA ILE A 64 -6.43 29.87 -17.34
C ILE A 64 -5.48 31.07 -17.22
N GLY A 65 -5.88 32.24 -17.72
CA GLY A 65 -5.07 33.46 -17.63
C GLY A 65 -4.91 33.99 -16.19
N THR A 66 -5.93 33.85 -15.34
CA THR A 66 -5.89 34.33 -13.95
C THR A 66 -5.10 33.41 -13.03
N VAL A 67 -5.20 32.08 -13.21
CA VAL A 67 -4.44 31.11 -12.40
C VAL A 67 -2.94 31.17 -12.71
N ALA A 68 -2.55 31.35 -13.99
CA ALA A 68 -1.15 31.51 -14.36
C ALA A 68 -0.51 32.77 -13.75
N GLY A 69 -1.25 33.88 -13.69
CA GLY A 69 -0.77 35.13 -13.09
C GLY A 69 -0.49 35.02 -11.59
N VAL A 70 -1.36 34.34 -10.83
CA VAL A 70 -1.21 34.18 -9.37
C VAL A 70 -0.03 33.26 -9.02
N VAL A 71 0.22 32.21 -9.80
CA VAL A 71 1.33 31.27 -9.56
C VAL A 71 2.68 31.94 -9.80
N VAL A 72 2.81 32.81 -10.81
CA VAL A 72 4.06 33.55 -11.07
C VAL A 72 4.38 34.54 -9.93
N VAL A 73 3.38 35.23 -9.40
CA VAL A 73 3.58 36.15 -8.26
C VAL A 73 3.95 35.38 -6.98
N ALA A 74 3.34 34.22 -6.74
CA ALA A 74 3.67 33.36 -5.61
C ALA A 74 5.10 32.79 -5.70
N LEU A 75 5.57 32.42 -6.90
CA LEU A 75 6.93 31.93 -7.13
C LEU A 75 7.98 33.04 -6.97
N LEU A 76 7.67 34.28 -7.37
CA LEU A 76 8.58 35.42 -7.18
C LEU A 76 8.71 35.81 -5.69
N LEU A 77 7.63 35.71 -4.90
CA LEU A 77 7.68 35.97 -3.46
C LEU A 77 8.31 34.82 -2.67
N GLY A 78 8.05 33.56 -3.06
CA GLY A 78 8.66 32.39 -2.44
C GLY A 78 10.16 32.24 -2.71
N GLY A 79 10.62 32.61 -3.92
CA GLY A 79 12.03 32.55 -4.31
C GLY A 79 12.92 33.54 -3.56
N VAL A 80 12.40 34.72 -3.20
CA VAL A 80 13.16 35.73 -2.43
C VAL A 80 13.35 35.31 -0.98
N LEU A 81 12.37 34.63 -0.37
CA LEU A 81 12.48 34.12 1.00
C LEU A 81 13.43 32.92 1.13
N TRP A 82 13.52 32.08 0.10
CA TRP A 82 14.46 30.93 0.13
C TRP A 82 15.92 31.36 0.00
N LYS A 83 16.21 32.40 -0.79
CA LYS A 83 17.59 32.88 -1.02
C LYS A 83 18.18 33.66 0.16
N LEU A 84 17.37 34.11 1.12
CA LEU A 84 17.84 34.83 2.31
C LEU A 84 18.14 33.91 3.51
N ASN A 85 17.78 32.63 3.45
CA ASN A 85 17.98 31.68 4.56
C ASN A 85 19.11 30.65 4.34
N TYR A 86 19.80 30.70 3.20
CA TYR A 86 21.02 29.94 2.96
C TYR A 86 22.23 30.87 3.01
N GLY A 87 22.72 31.10 4.23
CA GLY A 87 23.99 31.79 4.47
C GLY A 87 25.18 30.85 4.28
N ASP A 88 26.14 31.33 3.50
CA ASP A 88 27.44 30.75 3.16
C ASP A 88 28.22 30.19 4.36
N LYS A 89 28.87 29.03 4.17
CA LYS A 89 30.10 28.66 4.89
C LYS A 89 31.10 28.06 3.91
N ASN A 90 32.02 28.91 3.45
CA ASN A 90 33.25 28.52 2.77
C ASN A 90 34.40 28.34 3.78
N ASP A 91 35.20 27.31 3.50
CA ASP A 91 36.63 27.11 3.74
C ASP A 91 37.29 27.52 5.07
N THR A 92 37.93 26.54 5.71
CA THR A 92 39.27 26.74 6.27
C THR A 92 40.11 25.50 6.02
N LYS A 93 40.97 25.59 4.99
CA LYS A 93 42.16 24.74 4.84
C LYS A 93 43.06 24.96 6.06
N ASN A 94 43.56 23.88 6.67
CA ASN A 94 44.86 23.95 7.31
C ASN A 94 45.68 22.69 7.01
N THR A 95 46.94 22.93 6.69
CA THR A 95 47.93 22.01 6.13
C THR A 95 48.87 21.50 7.23
N ALA A 96 49.33 20.25 7.06
CA ALA A 96 50.50 19.56 7.65
C ALA A 96 50.46 19.25 9.15
N THR A 97 50.82 18.05 9.61
CA THR A 97 52.20 17.52 9.53
C THR A 97 52.26 16.00 9.76
N THR A 98 53.06 15.33 8.94
CA THR A 98 53.48 13.92 9.08
C THR A 98 54.41 13.76 10.28
N THR A 99 54.14 12.80 11.17
CA THR A 99 55.15 12.31 12.14
C THR A 99 55.07 10.79 12.22
N THR A 100 56.11 10.15 11.70
CA THR A 100 56.44 8.74 11.89
C THR A 100 57.06 8.55 13.27
N SER A 101 56.63 7.55 14.04
CA SER A 101 57.51 6.73 14.90
C SER A 101 56.81 5.54 15.57
N SER A 102 57.43 4.38 15.32
CA SER A 102 57.70 3.23 16.20
C SER A 102 56.57 2.40 16.84
N VAL A 103 56.68 1.11 16.53
CA VAL A 103 56.08 -0.09 17.11
C VAL A 103 56.32 -0.20 18.62
N ALA A 104 55.26 -0.56 19.37
CA ALA A 104 55.38 -1.32 20.61
C ALA A 104 54.23 -2.34 20.72
N LYS A 105 54.62 -3.61 20.86
CA LYS A 105 53.80 -4.80 21.03
C LYS A 105 53.34 -4.89 22.49
N ALA A 106 52.03 -5.00 22.74
CA ALA A 106 51.47 -5.41 24.03
C ALA A 106 50.22 -6.30 23.82
N ALA A 107 50.08 -7.30 24.70
CA ALA A 107 49.20 -8.47 24.63
C ALA A 107 47.70 -8.15 24.90
N PRO A 108 46.75 -9.07 24.60
CA PRO A 108 45.34 -8.77 24.58
C PRO A 108 44.75 -8.75 25.99
N SER A 109 44.01 -7.68 26.33
CA SER A 109 43.20 -7.61 27.54
C SER A 109 41.73 -7.40 27.14
N THR A 110 40.94 -8.42 27.45
CA THR A 110 39.48 -8.45 27.33
C THR A 110 38.88 -7.38 28.23
N THR A 111 38.26 -6.35 27.64
CA THR A 111 37.44 -5.41 28.39
C THR A 111 36.10 -5.21 27.69
N LYS A 112 35.06 -5.67 28.39
CA LYS A 112 33.62 -5.62 28.14
C LYS A 112 33.17 -4.28 27.52
N ALA A 113 32.52 -4.33 26.36
CA ALA A 113 31.90 -3.18 25.72
C ALA A 113 30.83 -2.56 26.65
N ALA A 114 30.97 -1.27 26.92
CA ALA A 114 29.94 -0.47 27.56
C ALA A 114 28.75 -0.29 26.59
N PRO A 115 27.49 -0.26 27.07
CA PRO A 115 26.35 -0.03 26.20
C PRO A 115 26.42 1.40 25.66
N SER A 116 26.43 1.53 24.34
CA SER A 116 26.25 2.80 23.65
C SER A 116 24.89 3.37 24.02
N SER A 117 24.87 4.45 24.79
CA SER A 117 23.67 5.22 25.09
C SER A 117 23.19 5.83 23.77
N ALA A 118 22.13 5.25 23.21
CA ALA A 118 21.40 5.86 22.11
C ALA A 118 20.87 7.22 22.59
N ALA A 119 21.19 8.28 21.84
CA ALA A 119 20.64 9.60 22.08
C ALA A 119 19.10 9.53 22.08
N PRO A 120 18.40 10.28 22.96
CA PRO A 120 16.94 10.30 22.96
C PRO A 120 16.41 10.68 21.58
N ALA A 121 15.52 9.84 21.04
CA ALA A 121 14.78 10.15 19.83
C ALA A 121 14.03 11.47 20.02
N ALA A 122 14.07 12.34 19.00
CA ALA A 122 13.27 13.55 18.98
C ALA A 122 11.79 13.19 19.19
N PRO A 123 11.01 14.01 19.92
CA PRO A 123 9.60 13.75 20.13
C PRO A 123 8.86 13.65 18.78
N PRO A 124 7.86 12.75 18.66
CA PRO A 124 7.08 12.60 17.44
C PRO A 124 6.51 13.96 17.01
N LYS A 125 6.54 14.24 15.71
CA LYS A 125 5.78 15.36 15.16
C LYS A 125 4.31 15.12 15.50
N ALA A 126 3.68 16.07 16.19
CA ALA A 126 2.27 15.97 16.56
C ALA A 126 1.43 15.73 15.30
N ALA A 127 0.53 14.73 15.36
CA ALA A 127 -0.38 14.45 14.26
C ALA A 127 -1.25 15.69 13.97
N PRO A 128 -1.60 15.95 12.69
CA PRO A 128 -2.51 17.03 12.33
C PRO A 128 -3.84 16.94 13.08
N ALA A 129 -4.41 18.09 13.44
CA ALA A 129 -5.57 18.17 14.33
C ALA A 129 -6.89 17.61 13.75
N GLY A 130 -6.97 17.29 12.46
CA GLY A 130 -8.18 16.75 11.84
C GLY A 130 -8.09 16.63 10.32
N CYS A 131 -9.18 16.12 9.72
CA CYS A 131 -9.29 15.87 8.29
C CYS A 131 -10.74 16.05 7.81
N ASP A 132 -11.01 17.02 6.93
CA ASP A 132 -12.35 17.38 6.43
C ASP A 132 -13.41 17.54 7.54
N GLY A 133 -13.05 18.26 8.62
CA GLY A 133 -13.92 18.49 9.77
C GLY A 133 -14.04 17.29 10.72
N ARG A 134 -13.42 16.14 10.40
CA ARG A 134 -13.33 14.99 11.28
C ARG A 134 -12.11 15.10 12.18
N THR A 135 -12.24 14.54 13.37
CA THR A 135 -11.13 14.41 14.31
C THR A 135 -11.18 13.02 14.92
N ALA A 136 -10.01 12.48 15.26
CA ALA A 136 -9.91 11.21 15.93
C ALA A 136 -8.84 11.30 17.02
N THR A 137 -9.10 10.62 18.14
CA THR A 137 -8.11 10.40 19.20
C THR A 137 -7.71 8.94 19.22
N ALA A 138 -6.67 8.61 19.99
CA ALA A 138 -6.30 7.23 20.28
C ALA A 138 -7.53 6.42 20.73
N GLY A 139 -7.71 5.26 20.11
CA GLY A 139 -8.76 4.31 20.45
C GLY A 139 -8.29 3.29 21.51
N PRO A 140 -9.18 2.38 21.94
CA PRO A 140 -8.87 1.38 22.96
C PRO A 140 -7.76 0.40 22.56
N GLN A 141 -7.54 0.20 21.26
CA GLN A 141 -6.53 -0.71 20.71
C GLN A 141 -5.22 0.02 20.35
N THR A 142 -5.14 1.35 20.53
CA THR A 142 -3.95 2.13 20.18
C THR A 142 -2.81 1.80 21.14
N PRO A 143 -1.66 1.31 20.64
CA PRO A 143 -0.50 1.09 21.50
C PRO A 143 0.05 2.40 22.07
N ALA A 144 0.69 2.32 23.23
CA ALA A 144 1.25 3.51 23.88
C ALA A 144 2.29 4.21 22.99
N GLY A 145 2.19 5.54 22.90
CA GLY A 145 3.10 6.37 22.11
C GLY A 145 2.80 6.42 20.61
N TRP A 146 1.77 5.72 20.13
CA TRP A 146 1.36 5.78 18.73
C TRP A 146 0.59 7.06 18.41
N SER A 147 0.65 7.46 17.14
CA SER A 147 -0.03 8.65 16.62
C SER A 147 -1.28 8.25 15.84
N THR A 148 -2.38 8.96 16.07
CA THR A 148 -3.63 8.75 15.34
C THR A 148 -3.63 9.45 14.00
N VAL A 149 -4.00 8.73 12.95
CA VAL A 149 -4.25 9.24 11.60
C VAL A 149 -5.74 9.34 11.37
N THR A 150 -6.21 10.57 11.12
CA THR A 150 -7.61 10.84 10.76
C THR A 150 -7.75 10.85 9.23
N THR A 151 -8.78 10.19 8.69
CA THR A 151 -8.99 10.12 7.24
C THR A 151 -10.24 10.86 6.79
N THR A 152 -10.30 11.25 5.51
CA THR A 152 -11.47 11.88 4.90
C THR A 152 -12.66 10.91 4.70
N ARG A 153 -12.44 9.61 4.95
CA ARG A 153 -13.37 8.53 4.60
C ARG A 153 -14.06 7.91 5.81
N GLY A 154 -14.20 8.66 6.90
CA GLY A 154 -14.88 8.20 8.13
C GLY A 154 -14.15 7.05 8.85
N LEU A 155 -12.84 6.94 8.63
CA LEU A 155 -11.97 5.99 9.32
C LEU A 155 -10.84 6.73 10.04
N ALA A 156 -10.33 6.11 11.10
CA ALA A 156 -9.06 6.42 11.72
C ALA A 156 -8.28 5.13 11.99
N TYR A 157 -6.95 5.25 12.00
CA TYR A 157 -6.03 4.19 12.40
C TYR A 157 -4.85 4.85 13.12
N ASP A 158 -3.98 4.07 13.73
CA ASP A 158 -2.81 4.59 14.43
C ASP A 158 -1.53 3.99 13.86
N VAL A 159 -0.44 4.75 13.95
CA VAL A 159 0.89 4.36 13.49
C VAL A 159 1.95 4.58 14.59
N PRO A 160 3.08 3.86 14.53
CA PRO A 160 4.19 4.07 15.45
C PRO A 160 4.70 5.52 15.50
N ALA A 161 5.34 5.86 16.62
CA ALA A 161 5.90 7.18 16.92
C ALA A 161 6.91 7.71 15.91
N ASP A 162 7.64 6.82 15.24
CA ASP A 162 8.67 7.15 14.26
C ASP A 162 8.13 7.35 12.83
N TRP A 163 6.82 7.22 12.65
CA TRP A 163 6.13 7.54 11.40
C TRP A 163 5.69 9.00 11.40
N THR A 164 5.71 9.61 10.23
CA THR A 164 5.18 10.96 10.00
C THR A 164 3.73 10.84 9.57
N VAL A 165 2.81 11.39 10.36
CA VAL A 165 1.42 11.57 9.93
C VAL A 165 1.34 12.76 8.99
N GLU A 166 0.88 12.52 7.77
CA GLU A 166 0.75 13.53 6.74
C GLU A 166 -0.49 14.39 6.95
N GLU A 167 -0.44 15.62 6.42
CA GLU A 167 -1.62 16.48 6.41
C GLU A 167 -2.76 15.85 5.60
N CYS A 168 -4.00 16.14 6.00
CA CYS A 168 -5.19 15.56 5.38
C CYS A 168 -5.25 15.72 3.85
N SER A 169 -4.83 16.88 3.34
CA SER A 169 -4.79 17.18 1.91
C SER A 169 -3.66 16.48 1.17
N THR A 170 -2.63 16.00 1.87
CA THR A 170 -1.48 15.32 1.27
C THR A 170 -1.93 13.98 0.71
N GLY A 171 -1.60 13.76 -0.57
CA GLY A 171 -1.73 12.47 -1.21
C GLY A 171 -0.39 11.78 -1.23
N VAL A 172 -0.35 10.51 -0.82
CA VAL A 172 0.84 9.65 -0.98
C VAL A 172 0.46 8.43 -1.80
N GLY A 173 1.41 7.78 -2.44
CA GLY A 173 1.13 6.55 -3.17
C GLY A 173 2.19 6.27 -4.21
N TRP A 174 1.79 5.53 -5.23
CA TRP A 174 2.70 5.03 -6.25
C TRP A 174 2.25 5.49 -7.61
N GLU A 175 3.23 5.88 -8.43
CA GLU A 175 3.05 6.23 -9.83
C GLU A 175 3.99 5.40 -10.70
N LYS A 176 3.70 5.35 -12.00
CA LYS A 176 4.58 4.74 -13.00
C LYS A 176 4.71 5.64 -14.21
N PRO A 177 5.86 5.62 -14.89
CA PRO A 177 6.01 6.30 -16.17
C PRO A 177 4.89 5.92 -17.13
N CYS A 178 4.26 6.93 -17.75
CA CYS A 178 3.25 6.73 -18.78
C CYS A 178 3.22 7.92 -19.76
N PRO A 179 3.01 7.69 -21.06
CA PRO A 179 2.99 8.76 -22.07
C PRO A 179 1.87 9.79 -21.86
N ASP A 180 0.71 9.33 -21.38
CA ASP A 180 -0.50 10.15 -21.29
C ASP A 180 -0.63 10.92 -19.96
N GLY A 181 0.35 10.78 -19.07
CA GLY A 181 0.36 11.46 -17.78
C GLY A 181 0.76 12.92 -17.92
N PRO A 182 0.15 13.87 -17.18
CA PRO A 182 0.45 15.31 -17.28
C PRO A 182 1.92 15.66 -16.98
N PHE A 183 2.66 14.75 -16.33
CA PHE A 183 4.08 14.89 -16.02
C PHE A 183 4.90 13.68 -16.51
N GLY A 184 4.36 12.88 -17.43
CA GLY A 184 4.97 11.61 -17.86
C GLY A 184 4.79 10.46 -16.86
N TYR A 185 3.93 10.63 -15.85
CA TYR A 185 3.62 9.62 -14.84
C TYR A 185 2.10 9.48 -14.64
N CYS A 186 1.66 8.25 -14.37
CA CYS A 186 0.29 7.90 -14.06
C CYS A 186 0.22 7.32 -12.65
N PRO A 187 -0.73 7.75 -11.81
CA PRO A 187 -0.92 7.14 -10.50
C PRO A 187 -1.35 5.69 -10.67
N VAL A 188 -0.66 4.79 -9.97
CA VAL A 188 -1.09 3.40 -9.77
C VAL A 188 -2.12 3.37 -8.65
N ARG A 189 -1.81 4.05 -7.54
CA ARG A 189 -2.71 4.21 -6.41
C ARG A 189 -2.37 5.48 -5.63
N LEU A 190 -3.39 6.22 -5.24
CA LEU A 190 -3.30 7.42 -4.40
C LEU A 190 -4.04 7.16 -3.09
N LEU A 191 -3.39 7.50 -1.98
CA LEU A 191 -3.89 7.38 -0.62
C LEU A 191 -4.07 8.77 0.00
N LYS A 192 -5.08 8.89 0.87
CA LYS A 192 -5.33 10.07 1.71
C LYS A 192 -5.37 9.66 3.18
N GLY A 193 -5.26 10.65 4.09
CA GLY A 193 -5.16 10.36 5.53
C GLY A 193 -4.00 9.42 5.78
N ALA A 194 -2.82 9.86 5.36
CA ALA A 194 -1.67 8.99 5.18
C ALA A 194 -0.63 9.17 6.29
N ALA A 195 0.23 8.17 6.42
CA ALA A 195 1.46 8.27 7.19
C ALA A 195 2.59 7.56 6.46
N THR A 196 3.81 8.06 6.65
CA THR A 196 5.02 7.55 6.01
C THR A 196 6.13 7.31 7.02
N MET A 197 6.94 6.29 6.78
CA MET A 197 8.19 6.07 7.52
C MET A 197 9.36 6.41 6.59
N PRO A 198 10.29 7.30 6.99
CA PRO A 198 11.37 7.74 6.11
C PRO A 198 12.33 6.59 5.79
N ASN A 199 12.71 6.45 4.52
CA ASN A 199 13.74 5.50 4.12
C ASN A 199 15.13 6.10 4.36
N ARG A 200 15.91 5.49 5.26
CA ARG A 200 17.28 5.96 5.58
C ARG A 200 18.30 5.68 4.46
N GLN A 201 18.08 4.64 3.68
CA GLN A 201 18.93 4.32 2.53
C GLN A 201 18.60 5.25 1.35
N CYS A 202 17.37 5.76 1.31
CA CYS A 202 16.82 6.49 0.17
C CYS A 202 16.13 7.76 0.66
N PRO A 203 16.86 8.88 0.84
CA PRO A 203 16.35 10.08 1.50
C PRO A 203 15.13 10.76 0.83
N LYS A 204 14.80 10.37 -0.40
CA LYS A 204 13.62 10.85 -1.15
C LYS A 204 12.44 9.87 -1.13
N GLY A 205 12.61 8.69 -0.53
CA GLY A 205 11.63 7.62 -0.46
C GLY A 205 11.13 7.36 0.96
N SER A 206 10.09 6.55 1.05
CA SER A 206 9.56 6.04 2.32
C SER A 206 9.78 4.54 2.35
N SER A 207 10.20 4.00 3.49
CA SER A 207 10.34 2.54 3.69
C SER A 207 9.04 1.89 4.17
N ALA A 208 8.02 2.71 4.42
CA ALA A 208 6.67 2.27 4.67
C ALA A 208 5.69 3.40 4.34
N ILE A 209 4.54 3.03 3.79
CA ILE A 209 3.46 3.95 3.44
C ILE A 209 2.14 3.36 3.92
N THR A 210 1.31 4.17 4.56
CA THR A 210 -0.07 3.78 4.85
C THR A 210 -1.05 4.91 4.61
N GLY A 211 -2.30 4.56 4.34
CA GLY A 211 -3.37 5.50 4.09
C GLY A 211 -4.60 4.81 3.50
N VAL A 212 -5.65 5.59 3.22
CA VAL A 212 -6.90 5.04 2.71
C VAL A 212 -7.16 5.38 1.25
N ALA A 213 -7.77 4.42 0.55
CA ALA A 213 -8.36 4.58 -0.77
C ALA A 213 -9.82 4.07 -0.75
N SER A 214 -10.63 4.48 -1.72
CA SER A 214 -12.01 3.99 -1.87
C SER A 214 -12.19 3.30 -3.21
N ILE A 215 -12.95 2.20 -3.24
CA ILE A 215 -13.42 1.54 -4.45
C ILE A 215 -14.95 1.67 -4.48
N THR A 216 -15.47 2.52 -5.37
CA THR A 216 -16.88 2.95 -5.33
C THR A 216 -17.87 1.88 -5.76
N ASP A 217 -17.43 0.95 -6.61
CA ASP A 217 -18.34 0.02 -7.31
C ASP A 217 -18.26 -1.41 -6.73
N VAL A 218 -17.41 -1.63 -5.72
CA VAL A 218 -17.24 -2.93 -5.05
C VAL A 218 -17.70 -2.81 -3.60
N THR A 219 -18.68 -3.62 -3.23
CA THR A 219 -19.26 -3.67 -1.87
C THR A 219 -18.86 -4.91 -1.08
N ASP A 220 -18.43 -5.98 -1.75
CA ASP A 220 -17.85 -7.15 -1.09
C ASP A 220 -16.44 -6.82 -0.58
N VAL A 221 -16.24 -6.96 0.73
CA VAL A 221 -14.97 -6.60 1.38
C VAL A 221 -13.83 -7.56 1.03
N ASN A 222 -14.11 -8.84 0.76
CA ASN A 222 -13.08 -9.81 0.39
C ASN A 222 -12.62 -9.57 -1.05
N GLU A 223 -13.57 -9.33 -1.96
CA GLU A 223 -13.31 -8.96 -3.34
C GLU A 223 -12.49 -7.68 -3.41
N SER A 224 -12.92 -6.63 -2.68
CA SER A 224 -12.21 -5.35 -2.64
C SER A 224 -10.77 -5.49 -2.15
N ALA A 225 -10.56 -6.17 -1.02
CA ALA A 225 -9.21 -6.39 -0.47
C ALA A 225 -8.33 -7.17 -1.44
N THR A 226 -8.89 -8.17 -2.11
CA THR A 226 -8.16 -9.01 -3.07
C THR A 226 -7.80 -8.25 -4.34
N LEU A 227 -8.73 -7.46 -4.89
CA LEU A 227 -8.49 -6.64 -6.08
C LEU A 227 -7.41 -5.58 -5.80
N GLU A 228 -7.47 -4.94 -4.64
CA GLU A 228 -6.48 -3.97 -4.21
C GLU A 228 -5.10 -4.61 -4.02
N ALA A 229 -5.02 -5.76 -3.34
CA ALA A 229 -3.76 -6.45 -3.09
C ALA A 229 -3.04 -6.88 -4.37
N LYS A 230 -3.78 -7.15 -5.46
CA LYS A 230 -3.21 -7.45 -6.78
C LYS A 230 -2.46 -6.27 -7.41
N LEU A 231 -2.67 -5.03 -6.95
CA LEU A 231 -1.88 -3.89 -7.41
C LEU A 231 -0.41 -3.97 -7.01
N ALA A 232 -0.07 -4.78 -5.99
CA ALA A 232 1.32 -5.00 -5.57
C ALA A 232 2.24 -5.32 -6.75
N THR A 233 1.80 -6.16 -7.71
CA THR A 233 2.59 -6.46 -8.91
C THR A 233 2.97 -5.21 -9.68
N LYS A 234 2.01 -4.31 -9.93
CA LYS A 234 2.26 -3.07 -10.68
C LYS A 234 3.07 -2.06 -9.85
N ILE A 235 2.77 -1.95 -8.56
CA ILE A 235 3.45 -1.04 -7.63
C ILE A 235 4.96 -1.34 -7.59
N PHE A 236 5.32 -2.62 -7.41
CA PHE A 236 6.70 -3.05 -7.20
C PHE A 236 7.42 -3.48 -8.49
N THR A 237 6.80 -3.36 -9.66
CA THR A 237 7.52 -3.50 -10.93
C THR A 237 8.50 -2.33 -11.08
N SER A 238 9.78 -2.63 -11.26
CA SER A 238 10.82 -1.59 -11.38
C SER A 238 10.61 -0.69 -12.60
N ASP A 239 11.26 0.47 -12.62
CA ASP A 239 11.23 1.38 -13.78
C ASP A 239 11.86 0.77 -15.04
N LYS A 240 12.71 -0.26 -14.87
CA LYS A 240 13.29 -1.06 -15.97
C LYS A 240 12.34 -2.19 -16.44
N GLY A 241 11.15 -2.29 -15.85
CA GLY A 241 10.13 -3.29 -16.22
C GLY A 241 10.34 -4.68 -15.60
N VAL A 242 11.27 -4.85 -14.67
CA VAL A 242 11.44 -6.11 -13.95
C VAL A 242 10.26 -6.31 -12.99
N VAL A 243 9.48 -7.36 -13.23
CA VAL A 243 8.30 -7.72 -12.44
C VAL A 243 8.72 -8.59 -11.25
N PRO A 244 8.32 -8.26 -10.02
CA PRO A 244 8.65 -9.04 -8.82
C PRO A 244 7.78 -10.30 -8.72
N SER A 245 8.16 -11.21 -7.83
CA SER A 245 7.30 -12.31 -7.43
C SER A 245 6.31 -11.84 -6.37
N VAL A 246 5.01 -12.03 -6.63
CA VAL A 246 3.93 -11.63 -5.72
C VAL A 246 3.09 -12.84 -5.34
N SER A 247 2.95 -13.07 -4.04
CA SER A 247 2.05 -14.07 -3.47
C SER A 247 0.93 -13.35 -2.70
N VAL A 248 -0.30 -13.44 -3.22
CA VAL A 248 -1.48 -12.85 -2.57
C VAL A 248 -2.09 -13.88 -1.64
N GLY A 249 -2.15 -13.56 -0.34
CA GLY A 249 -2.75 -14.42 0.67
C GLY A 249 -4.28 -14.54 0.54
N ALA A 250 -4.86 -15.54 1.22
CA ALA A 250 -6.30 -15.65 1.33
C ALA A 250 -6.88 -14.52 2.22
N PRO A 251 -8.11 -14.03 1.93
CA PRO A 251 -8.77 -13.07 2.80
C PRO A 251 -8.96 -13.60 4.23
N ARG A 252 -8.57 -12.77 5.21
CA ARG A 252 -8.84 -12.99 6.64
C ARG A 252 -10.03 -12.12 7.05
N SER A 253 -11.08 -12.71 7.59
CA SER A 253 -12.22 -11.96 8.09
C SER A 253 -11.91 -11.27 9.42
N LEU A 254 -12.35 -10.03 9.57
CA LEU A 254 -12.29 -9.24 10.80
C LEU A 254 -13.50 -8.31 10.91
N THR A 255 -13.53 -7.48 11.95
CA THR A 255 -14.55 -6.44 12.11
C THR A 255 -13.93 -5.09 12.38
N VAL A 256 -14.49 -4.04 11.80
CA VAL A 256 -14.10 -2.64 12.04
C VAL A 256 -15.30 -1.92 12.63
N SER A 257 -15.24 -1.58 13.92
CA SER A 257 -16.36 -0.96 14.65
C SER A 257 -17.70 -1.68 14.45
N GLY A 258 -17.68 -3.02 14.49
CA GLY A 258 -18.86 -3.88 14.31
C GLY A 258 -19.28 -4.15 12.87
N ALA A 259 -18.62 -3.53 11.88
CA ALA A 259 -18.87 -3.82 10.47
C ALA A 259 -17.98 -4.94 9.94
N PRO A 260 -18.46 -5.77 9.00
CA PRO A 260 -17.62 -6.74 8.31
C PRO A 260 -16.42 -6.07 7.64
N ALA A 261 -15.27 -6.72 7.77
CA ALA A 261 -14.04 -6.31 7.12
C ALA A 261 -13.22 -7.54 6.71
N ALA A 262 -12.34 -7.37 5.74
CA ALA A 262 -11.42 -8.39 5.30
C ALA A 262 -10.02 -7.81 5.16
N GLN A 263 -9.01 -8.59 5.54
CA GLN A 263 -7.62 -8.26 5.29
C GLN A 263 -7.00 -9.25 4.32
N VAL A 264 -6.33 -8.75 3.30
CA VAL A 264 -5.49 -9.52 2.38
C VAL A 264 -4.08 -8.95 2.44
N VAL A 265 -3.09 -9.83 2.57
CA VAL A 265 -1.68 -9.46 2.54
C VAL A 265 -1.04 -10.05 1.29
N ALA A 266 -0.43 -9.21 0.47
CA ALA A 266 0.45 -9.63 -0.60
C ALA A 266 1.91 -9.57 -0.13
N THR A 267 2.61 -10.69 -0.24
CA THR A 267 4.06 -10.77 0.00
C THR A 267 4.78 -10.62 -1.33
N VAL A 268 5.72 -9.69 -1.39
CA VAL A 268 6.46 -9.34 -2.60
C VAL A 268 7.93 -9.66 -2.39
N THR A 269 8.56 -10.34 -3.36
CA THR A 269 10.00 -10.66 -3.33
C THR A 269 10.65 -10.44 -4.68
N GLY A 270 11.97 -10.26 -4.69
CA GLY A 270 12.71 -10.02 -5.92
C GLY A 270 12.47 -8.62 -6.48
N ILE A 271 12.21 -7.65 -5.59
CA ILE A 271 12.09 -6.24 -5.97
C ILE A 271 13.48 -5.77 -6.42
N GLN A 272 13.53 -5.14 -7.59
CA GLN A 272 14.76 -4.59 -8.17
C GLN A 272 14.61 -3.09 -8.34
N ASP A 273 14.69 -2.38 -7.23
CA ASP A 273 14.75 -0.94 -7.20
C ASP A 273 15.99 -0.54 -6.39
N ASP A 274 16.71 0.46 -6.87
CA ASP A 274 17.87 1.00 -6.16
C ASP A 274 17.45 1.64 -4.83
N CYS A 275 16.14 1.90 -4.65
CA CYS A 275 15.59 2.60 -3.52
C CYS A 275 14.66 1.83 -2.58
N THR A 276 14.44 0.54 -2.80
CA THR A 276 13.52 -0.26 -1.98
C THR A 276 14.21 -1.50 -1.42
N GLY A 277 13.66 -2.04 -0.34
CA GLY A 277 14.01 -3.37 0.13
C GLY A 277 13.85 -4.46 -0.94
N SER A 278 14.58 -5.57 -0.81
CA SER A 278 14.47 -6.70 -1.76
C SER A 278 13.13 -7.45 -1.69
N SER A 279 12.31 -7.14 -0.69
CA SER A 279 10.96 -7.64 -0.47
C SER A 279 10.07 -6.57 0.16
N ALA A 280 8.76 -6.80 0.17
CA ALA A 280 7.81 -5.93 0.86
C ALA A 280 6.55 -6.70 1.27
N LEU A 281 5.82 -6.15 2.23
CA LEU A 281 4.46 -6.53 2.56
C LEU A 281 3.50 -5.45 2.08
N TYR A 282 2.44 -5.85 1.39
CA TYR A 282 1.35 -4.96 0.97
C TYR A 282 0.03 -5.49 1.52
N SER A 283 -0.39 -4.94 2.65
CA SER A 283 -1.61 -5.32 3.35
C SER A 283 -2.75 -4.37 3.03
N VAL A 284 -3.92 -4.94 2.76
CA VAL A 284 -5.15 -4.19 2.52
C VAL A 284 -6.20 -4.66 3.50
N VAL A 285 -6.76 -3.72 4.28
CA VAL A 285 -7.96 -3.95 5.09
C VAL A 285 -9.13 -3.22 4.46
N SER A 286 -10.11 -3.96 3.97
CA SER A 286 -11.31 -3.41 3.34
C SER A 286 -12.51 -3.48 4.28
N THR A 287 -13.27 -2.40 4.36
CA THR A 287 -14.57 -2.35 5.06
C THR A 287 -15.52 -1.38 4.34
N THR A 288 -16.78 -1.33 4.77
CA THR A 288 -17.73 -0.30 4.34
C THR A 288 -17.79 0.81 5.38
N VAL A 289 -18.15 2.02 4.96
CA VAL A 289 -18.36 3.16 5.86
C VAL A 289 -19.69 3.82 5.52
N PRO A 290 -20.57 4.10 6.50
CA PRO A 290 -21.82 4.79 6.24
C PRO A 290 -21.60 6.11 5.48
N GLY A 291 -22.40 6.34 4.44
CA GLY A 291 -22.27 7.53 3.59
C GLY A 291 -21.12 7.50 2.57
N GLN A 292 -20.33 6.43 2.52
CA GLN A 292 -19.37 6.18 1.43
C GLN A 292 -19.93 5.14 0.46
N SER A 293 -19.77 5.38 -0.84
CA SER A 293 -20.09 4.37 -1.87
C SER A 293 -19.02 3.28 -1.89
N GLY A 294 -19.45 2.03 -2.01
CA GLY A 294 -18.57 0.87 -2.10
C GLY A 294 -17.77 0.61 -0.82
N THR A 295 -16.49 0.32 -0.99
CA THR A 295 -15.57 -0.05 0.09
C THR A 295 -14.49 1.01 0.29
N VAL A 296 -14.03 1.12 1.53
CA VAL A 296 -12.87 1.91 1.92
C VAL A 296 -11.77 0.94 2.36
N ASN A 297 -10.59 1.11 1.78
CA ASN A 297 -9.43 0.24 1.94
C ASN A 297 -8.35 1.01 2.70
N LEU A 298 -7.99 0.54 3.90
CA LEU A 298 -6.72 0.89 4.52
C LEU A 298 -5.62 0.07 3.86
N ILE A 299 -4.63 0.75 3.31
CA ILE A 299 -3.46 0.14 2.67
C ILE A 299 -2.26 0.38 3.58
N ILE A 300 -1.47 -0.67 3.80
CA ILE A 300 -0.24 -0.66 4.59
C ILE A 300 0.82 -1.34 3.75
N GLU A 301 1.80 -0.57 3.32
CA GLU A 301 2.99 -1.02 2.64
C GLU A 301 4.18 -0.94 3.60
N LEU A 302 5.00 -1.99 3.61
CA LEU A 302 6.17 -2.09 4.45
C LEU A 302 7.30 -2.76 3.68
N GLU A 303 8.36 -2.00 3.37
CA GLU A 303 9.55 -2.53 2.74
C GLU A 303 10.31 -3.44 3.70
N GLN A 304 10.91 -4.50 3.17
CA GLN A 304 11.56 -5.59 3.89
C GLN A 304 12.86 -6.02 3.18
N GLY A 305 13.65 -6.89 3.83
CA GLY A 305 14.85 -7.43 3.20
C GLY A 305 16.04 -6.47 3.16
N PHE A 306 16.09 -5.54 4.12
CA PHE A 306 17.26 -4.69 4.41
C PHE A 306 17.46 -4.53 5.92
N ALA A 307 18.67 -4.17 6.34
CA ALA A 307 18.99 -3.97 7.76
C ALA A 307 18.27 -2.74 8.32
N GLY A 308 17.53 -2.93 9.42
CA GLY A 308 16.72 -1.86 10.03
C GLY A 308 15.32 -1.71 9.43
N ALA A 309 14.87 -2.67 8.60
CA ALA A 309 13.46 -2.77 8.24
C ALA A 309 12.59 -2.90 9.49
N ALA A 310 11.41 -2.28 9.47
CA ALA A 310 10.46 -2.36 10.57
C ALA A 310 9.93 -3.78 10.74
N ASP A 311 9.54 -4.11 11.98
CA ASP A 311 8.96 -5.40 12.33
C ASP A 311 7.70 -5.66 11.49
N PRO A 312 7.59 -6.78 10.76
CA PRO A 312 6.44 -7.07 9.90
C PRO A 312 5.12 -7.19 10.68
N GLY A 313 5.17 -7.51 11.98
CA GLY A 313 4.01 -7.56 12.87
C GLY A 313 3.35 -6.19 13.09
N VAL A 314 4.05 -5.08 12.77
CA VAL A 314 3.45 -3.74 12.82
C VAL A 314 2.27 -3.60 11.86
N VAL A 315 2.23 -4.38 10.77
CA VAL A 315 1.13 -4.39 9.81
C VAL A 315 -0.18 -4.80 10.48
N ASP A 316 -0.17 -5.89 11.24
CA ASP A 316 -1.35 -6.39 11.94
C ASP A 316 -1.71 -5.50 13.14
N GLN A 317 -0.73 -4.85 13.77
CA GLN A 317 -0.98 -3.86 14.81
C GLN A 317 -1.70 -2.61 14.26
N ILE A 318 -1.22 -2.02 13.16
CA ILE A 318 -1.87 -0.89 12.50
C ILE A 318 -3.28 -1.30 12.07
N ALA A 319 -3.44 -2.45 11.41
CA ALA A 319 -4.75 -2.97 11.00
C ALA A 319 -5.71 -3.13 12.19
N GLY A 320 -5.22 -3.60 13.34
CA GLY A 320 -6.01 -3.77 14.56
C GLY A 320 -6.49 -2.47 15.21
N THR A 321 -5.89 -1.34 14.87
CA THR A 321 -6.32 -0.01 15.35
C THR A 321 -7.40 0.65 14.49
N LEU A 322 -7.66 0.09 13.30
CA LEU A 322 -8.62 0.64 12.35
C LEU A 322 -10.02 0.71 12.96
N ARG A 323 -10.62 1.89 12.91
CA ARG A 323 -11.92 2.18 13.50
C ARG A 323 -12.68 3.21 12.68
N ARG A 324 -14.01 3.17 12.77
CA ARG A 324 -14.87 4.23 12.24
C ARG A 324 -14.82 5.46 13.14
N ILE A 325 -14.96 6.62 12.50
CA ILE A 325 -15.10 7.93 13.14
C ILE A 325 -16.24 8.69 12.45
N ASP A 326 -16.86 9.61 13.17
CA ASP A 326 -17.96 10.45 12.67
C ASP A 326 -17.44 11.60 11.79
#